data_AF-A0A2W5FR37-F1
#
_entry.id   AF-A0A2W5FR37-F1
#
_cell.length_a   1.000
_cell.length_b   1.000
_cell.length_c   1.000
_cell.angle_alpha   90.00
_cell.angle_beta   90.00
_cell.angle_gamma   90.00
#
_symmetry.space_group_name_H-M   'P 1'
#
loop_
_entity.id
_entity.type
_entity.pdbx_description
1 polymer ?
#
loop_
_entity_poly.entity_id
_entity_poly.type
_entity_poly.pdbx_seq_one_letter_code
_entity_poly.pdbx_strand_id
1 'polypeptide(L)'
;MMKFLNLFIKVLITLPVIAALFFITLSNRGVYLDMTWSPLHEAAALSLPLIIFVTCIIGFIWGSLILWSNTLELRAERRALKKQIAILEKQIDFQRMEIERQAALKQAAKNETIRISNTAQPTPRIAVPEIL
;
A
#
# COMPACT_ATOMS: atom_id res chain seq x y z
N MET A 1 8.29 0.18 -14.69
CA MET A 1 7.39 -0.78 -15.37
C MET A 1 5.92 -0.64 -14.91
N MET A 2 5.59 -0.74 -13.62
CA MET A 2 4.18 -0.65 -13.13
C MET A 2 3.44 0.67 -13.48
N LYS A 3 4.14 1.80 -13.59
CA LYS A 3 3.51 3.09 -13.98
C LYS A 3 3.00 3.09 -15.43
N PHE A 4 3.74 2.45 -16.34
CA PHE A 4 3.34 2.33 -17.75
C PHE A 4 2.16 1.38 -17.91
N LEU A 5 2.13 0.27 -17.19
CA LEU A 5 0.99 -0.66 -17.20
C LEU A 5 -0.31 0.02 -16.72
N ASN A 6 -0.23 0.82 -15.65
CA ASN A 6 -1.38 1.56 -15.14
C ASN A 6 -1.87 2.63 -16.14
N LEU A 7 -0.94 3.34 -16.78
CA LEU A 7 -1.29 4.31 -17.84
C LEU A 7 -1.97 3.61 -19.02
N PHE A 8 -1.44 2.46 -19.45
CA PHE A 8 -1.99 1.69 -20.56
C PHE A 8 -3.42 1.21 -20.25
N ILE A 9 -3.67 0.65 -19.06
CA ILE A 9 -5.00 0.21 -18.64
C ILE A 9 -5.99 1.37 -18.61
N LYS A 10 -5.58 2.53 -18.08
CA LYS A 10 -6.43 3.73 -18.06
C LYS A 10 -6.83 4.14 -19.47
N VAL A 11 -5.85 4.27 -20.37
CA VAL A 11 -6.10 4.64 -21.77
C VAL A 11 -6.99 3.61 -22.46
N LEU A 12 -6.71 2.32 -22.27
CA LEU A 12 -7.47 1.23 -22.87
C LEU A 12 -8.95 1.24 -22.46
N ILE A 13 -9.26 1.65 -21.22
CA ILE A 13 -10.64 1.75 -20.73
C ILE A 13 -11.29 3.07 -21.13
N THR A 14 -10.59 4.21 -21.02
CA THR A 14 -11.19 5.52 -21.28
C THR A 14 -11.40 5.80 -22.76
N LEU A 15 -10.47 5.35 -23.62
CA LEU A 15 -10.53 5.63 -25.06
C LEU A 15 -11.81 5.09 -25.74
N PRO A 16 -12.23 3.81 -25.54
CA PRO A 16 -13.46 3.32 -26.16
C PRO A 16 -14.71 4.03 -25.63
N VAL A 17 -14.76 4.41 -24.35
CA VAL A 17 -15.89 5.17 -23.79
C VAL A 17 -16.01 6.54 -24.46
N ILE A 18 -14.88 7.25 -24.62
CA ILE A 18 -14.83 8.55 -25.30
C ILE A 18 -15.21 8.39 -26.78
N ALA A 19 -14.67 7.38 -27.46
CA ALA A 19 -14.98 7.10 -28.86
C ALA A 19 -16.47 6.79 -29.06
N ALA A 20 -17.08 6.00 -28.19
CA ALA A 20 -18.50 5.68 -28.22
C ALA A 20 -19.35 6.94 -27.99
N LEU A 21 -19.04 7.74 -26.98
CA LEU A 21 -19.72 9.01 -26.71
C LEU A 21 -19.63 9.98 -27.89
N PHE A 22 -18.45 10.09 -28.49
CA PHE A 22 -18.22 10.92 -29.66
C PHE A 22 -19.07 10.45 -30.85
N PHE A 23 -19.07 9.15 -31.14
CA PHE A 23 -19.81 8.58 -32.27
C PHE A 23 -21.33 8.72 -32.09
N ILE A 24 -21.84 8.48 -30.88
CA ILE A 24 -23.26 8.66 -30.55
C ILE A 24 -23.65 10.13 -30.69
N THR A 25 -22.82 11.04 -30.19
CA THR A 25 -23.09 12.49 -30.29
C THR A 25 -23.13 12.97 -31.74
N LEU A 26 -22.17 12.51 -32.56
CA LEU A 26 -22.09 12.90 -33.96
C LEU A 26 -23.27 12.34 -34.77
N SER A 27 -23.63 11.08 -34.53
CA SER A 27 -24.71 10.39 -35.26
C SER A 27 -26.10 10.94 -34.91
N ASN A 28 -26.27 11.53 -33.72
CA ASN A 28 -27.56 12.02 -33.22
C ASN A 28 -27.65 13.56 -33.19
N ARG A 29 -26.77 14.28 -33.90
CA ARG A 29 -26.68 15.74 -33.88
C ARG A 29 -27.96 16.48 -34.31
N GLY A 30 -28.85 15.82 -35.05
CA GLY A 30 -30.14 16.37 -35.50
C GLY A 30 -31.37 15.81 -34.80
N VAL A 31 -31.20 14.96 -33.78
CA VAL A 31 -32.32 14.33 -33.07
C VAL A 31 -32.74 15.20 -31.90
N TYR A 32 -33.98 15.71 -31.98
CA TYR A 32 -34.63 16.48 -30.92
C TYR A 32 -35.77 15.65 -30.35
N LEU A 33 -35.89 15.69 -29.03
CA LEU A 33 -36.96 15.03 -28.28
C LEU A 33 -37.83 16.12 -27.67
N ASP A 34 -39.13 16.05 -27.96
CA ASP A 34 -40.12 16.93 -27.34
C ASP A 34 -40.36 16.44 -25.91
N MET A 35 -39.82 17.18 -24.95
CA MET A 35 -39.94 16.85 -23.54
C MET A 35 -41.05 17.70 -22.91
N THR A 36 -42.17 17.06 -22.59
CA THR A 36 -43.30 17.70 -21.91
C THR A 36 -43.22 17.38 -20.42
N TRP A 37 -42.68 18.32 -19.63
CA TRP A 37 -42.59 18.16 -18.17
C TRP A 37 -43.96 18.29 -17.47
N SER A 38 -44.87 19.09 -18.03
CA SER A 38 -46.20 19.33 -17.50
C SER A 38 -47.17 19.62 -18.64
N PRO A 39 -48.43 19.14 -18.59
CA PRO A 39 -49.44 19.41 -19.62
C PRO A 39 -49.80 20.91 -19.75
N LEU A 40 -49.39 21.75 -18.80
CA LEU A 40 -49.61 23.20 -18.80
C LEU A 40 -48.46 24.00 -19.44
N HIS A 41 -47.37 23.34 -19.84
CA HIS A 41 -46.20 23.98 -20.43
C HIS A 41 -45.97 23.47 -21.85
N GLU A 42 -45.53 24.34 -22.75
CA GLU A 42 -45.15 23.94 -24.10
C GLU A 42 -43.97 22.96 -24.06
N ALA A 43 -43.99 21.99 -24.98
CA ALA A 43 -42.96 20.98 -25.07
C ALA A 43 -41.62 21.66 -25.42
N ALA A 44 -40.60 21.40 -24.59
CA ALA A 44 -39.26 21.89 -24.88
C ALA A 44 -38.54 20.87 -25.77
N ALA A 45 -38.08 21.32 -26.94
CA ALA A 45 -37.24 20.50 -27.81
C ALA A 45 -35.82 20.42 -27.23
N LEU A 46 -35.49 19.30 -26.58
CA LEU A 46 -34.13 19.03 -26.10
C LEU A 46 -33.36 18.20 -27.12
N SER A 47 -32.10 18.56 -27.36
CA SER A 47 -31.22 17.76 -28.20
C SER A 47 -30.76 16.49 -27.45
N LEU A 48 -30.83 15.34 -28.13
CA LEU A 48 -30.43 14.06 -27.56
C LEU A 48 -28.98 14.06 -27.04
N PRO A 49 -27.99 14.68 -27.73
CA PRO A 49 -26.63 14.83 -27.19
C PRO A 49 -26.55 15.55 -25.85
N LEU A 50 -27.40 16.55 -25.61
CA LEU A 50 -27.42 17.30 -24.37
C LEU A 50 -27.93 16.43 -23.20
N ILE A 51 -28.95 15.61 -23.45
CA ILE A 51 -29.48 14.65 -22.47
C ILE A 51 -28.41 13.62 -22.10
N ILE A 52 -27.71 13.05 -23.09
CA ILE A 52 -26.61 12.12 -22.86
C ILE A 52 -25.51 12.79 -22.02
N PHE A 53 -25.12 14.01 -22.39
CA PHE A 53 -24.06 14.73 -21.69
C PHE A 53 -24.39 14.96 -20.20
N VAL A 54 -25.60 15.43 -19.90
CA VAL A 54 -26.07 15.62 -18.51
C VAL A 54 -26.09 14.29 -17.76
N THR A 55 -26.58 13.22 -18.40
CA THR A 55 -26.59 11.87 -17.79
C THR A 55 -25.18 11.39 -17.47
N CYS A 56 -24.21 11.61 -18.37
CA CYS A 56 -22.81 11.29 -18.14
C CYS A 56 -22.21 12.10 -16.98
N ILE A 57 -22.55 13.39 -16.85
CA ILE A 57 -22.11 14.20 -15.72
C ILE A 57 -22.63 13.62 -14.40
N ILE A 58 -23.93 13.31 -14.34
CA ILE A 58 -24.55 12.74 -13.14
C ILE A 58 -23.89 11.40 -12.79
N GLY A 59 -23.72 10.51 -13.78
CA GLY A 59 -23.04 9.23 -13.60
C GLY A 59 -21.58 9.40 -13.13
N PHE A 60 -20.87 10.39 -13.66
CA PHE A 60 -19.51 10.72 -13.24
C PHE A 60 -19.44 11.21 -11.80
N ILE A 61 -20.33 12.14 -11.40
CA ILE A 61 -20.40 12.65 -10.02
C ILE A 61 -20.68 11.48 -9.07
N TRP A 62 -21.65 10.63 -9.40
CA TRP A 62 -22.03 9.49 -8.55
C TRP A 62 -20.91 8.45 -8.45
N GLY A 63 -20.30 8.10 -9.57
CA GLY A 63 -19.16 7.19 -9.62
C GLY A 63 -17.94 7.73 -8.85
N SER A 64 -17.67 9.03 -8.97
CA SER A 64 -16.60 9.69 -8.21
C SER A 64 -16.89 9.69 -6.70
N LEU A 65 -18.16 9.88 -6.31
CA LEU A 65 -18.56 9.87 -4.90
C LEU A 65 -18.29 8.50 -4.26
N ILE A 66 -18.71 7.41 -4.93
CA ILE A 66 -18.49 6.03 -4.48
C ILE A 66 -17.00 5.69 -4.43
N LEU A 67 -16.24 6.10 -5.46
CA LEU A 67 -14.80 5.89 -5.46
C LEU A 67 -14.14 6.62 -4.28
N TRP A 68 -14.60 7.84 -3.99
CA TRP A 68 -14.02 8.65 -2.93
C TRP A 68 -14.32 8.08 -1.54
N SER A 69 -15.54 7.58 -1.29
CA SER A 69 -15.90 6.91 -0.04
C SER A 69 -15.01 5.69 0.21
N ASN A 70 -14.85 4.81 -0.78
CA ASN A 70 -14.04 3.60 -0.65
C ASN A 70 -12.54 3.91 -0.47
N THR A 71 -12.06 4.98 -1.12
CA THR A 71 -10.65 5.37 -1.03
C THR A 71 -10.30 5.93 0.35
N LEU A 72 -11.26 6.52 1.08
CA LEU A 72 -11.01 7.10 2.41
C LEU A 72 -10.67 6.01 3.43
N GLU A 73 -11.45 4.93 3.45
CA GLU A 73 -11.21 3.77 4.32
C GLU A 73 -9.87 3.10 3.98
N LEU A 74 -9.61 2.90 2.68
CA LEU A 74 -8.34 2.29 2.21
C LEU A 74 -7.11 3.11 2.63
N ARG A 75 -7.24 4.45 2.74
CA ARG A 75 -6.18 5.32 3.25
C ARG A 75 -5.97 5.14 4.76
N ALA A 76 -7.05 4.97 5.52
CA ALA A 76 -6.97 4.73 6.96
C ALA A 76 -6.30 3.37 7.24
N GLU A 77 -6.74 2.31 6.56
CA GLU A 77 -6.14 0.97 6.65
C GLU A 77 -4.67 0.98 6.26
N ARG A 78 -4.30 1.64 5.16
CA ARG A 78 -2.89 1.76 4.76
C ARG A 78 -2.04 2.43 5.83
N ARG A 79 -2.56 3.42 6.54
CA ARG A 79 -1.85 4.06 7.67
C ARG A 79 -1.74 3.11 8.86
N ALA A 80 -2.79 2.36 9.18
CA ALA A 80 -2.78 1.37 10.24
C ALA A 80 -1.76 0.25 9.96
N LEU A 81 -1.78 -0.32 8.75
CA LEU A 81 -0.84 -1.34 8.30
C LEU A 81 0.61 -0.84 8.35
N LYS A 82 0.88 0.39 7.92
CA LYS A 82 2.23 0.98 8.07
C LYS A 82 2.68 1.08 9.53
N LYS A 83 1.79 1.46 10.44
CA LYS A 83 2.12 1.50 11.88
C LYS A 83 2.39 0.10 12.42
N GLN A 84 1.58 -0.88 12.03
CA GLN A 84 1.78 -2.28 12.44
C GLN A 84 3.13 -2.81 11.95
N ILE A 85 3.49 -2.57 10.69
CA ILE A 85 4.80 -2.95 10.14
C ILE A 85 5.93 -2.33 10.97
N ALA A 86 5.87 -1.03 11.26
CA ALA A 86 6.91 -0.36 12.05
C ALA A 86 7.01 -0.88 13.49
N ILE A 87 5.89 -1.29 14.10
CA ILE A 87 5.88 -1.91 15.43
C ILE A 87 6.52 -3.30 15.37
N LEU A 88 6.16 -4.10 14.36
CA LEU A 88 6.69 -5.45 14.15
C LEU A 88 8.20 -5.41 13.89
N GLU A 89 8.68 -4.48 13.05
CA GLU A 89 10.11 -4.28 12.81
C GLU A 89 10.86 -3.97 14.12
N LYS A 90 10.33 -3.06 14.94
CA LYS A 90 10.93 -2.75 16.26
C LYS A 90 10.95 -3.95 17.21
N GLN A 91 9.91 -4.77 17.20
CA GLN A 91 9.86 -5.98 18.03
C GLN A 91 10.93 -6.99 17.59
N ILE A 92 11.11 -7.16 16.28
CA ILE A 92 12.16 -8.01 15.72
C ILE A 92 13.54 -7.51 16.15
N ASP A 93 13.80 -6.20 16.03
CA ASP A 93 15.07 -5.60 16.43
C ASP A 93 15.32 -5.77 17.94
N PHE A 94 14.30 -5.56 18.77
CA PHE A 94 14.41 -5.76 20.22
C PHE A 94 14.74 -7.22 20.57
N GLN A 95 14.06 -8.17 19.94
CA GLN A 95 14.33 -9.60 20.15
C GLN A 95 15.74 -9.99 19.69
N ARG A 96 16.23 -9.43 18.58
CA ARG A 96 17.62 -9.64 18.12
C ARG A 96 18.63 -9.12 19.14
N MET A 97 18.44 -7.91 19.65
CA MET A 97 19.31 -7.33 20.68
C MET A 97 19.34 -8.18 21.95
N GLU A 98 18.19 -8.71 22.39
CA GLU A 98 18.13 -9.56 23.58
C GLU A 98 18.86 -10.90 23.37
N ILE A 99 18.74 -11.51 22.19
CA ILE A 99 19.49 -12.71 21.83
C ILE A 99 21.00 -12.44 21.85
N GLU A 100 21.44 -11.33 21.26
CA GLU A 100 22.85 -10.92 21.26
C GLU A 100 23.37 -10.68 22.68
N ARG A 101 22.58 -10.01 23.52
CA ARG A 101 22.90 -9.79 24.93
C ARG A 101 23.07 -11.11 25.68
N GLN A 102 22.14 -12.06 25.49
CA GLN A 102 22.25 -13.38 26.11
C GLN A 102 23.47 -14.16 25.59
N ALA A 103 23.80 -14.06 24.31
CA ALA A 103 25.00 -14.67 23.75
C ALA A 103 26.28 -14.08 24.37
N ALA A 104 26.35 -12.76 24.54
CA ALA A 104 27.47 -12.08 25.18
C ALA A 104 27.64 -12.48 26.65
N LEU A 105 26.53 -12.56 27.41
CA LEU A 105 26.55 -13.01 28.80
C LEU A 105 27.03 -14.47 28.93
N LYS A 106 26.57 -15.36 28.06
CA LYS A 106 27.02 -16.76 28.03
C LYS A 106 28.52 -16.86 27.69
N GLN A 107 29.03 -16.01 26.81
CA GLN A 107 30.46 -15.96 26.49
C GLN A 107 31.29 -15.43 27.66
N ALA A 108 30.83 -14.39 28.36
CA ALA A 108 31.50 -13.86 29.55
C ALA A 108 31.60 -14.92 30.66
N ALA A 109 30.50 -15.62 30.97
CA ALA A 109 30.49 -16.69 31.95
C ALA A 109 31.43 -17.85 31.56
N LYS A 110 31.48 -18.22 30.26
CA LYS A 110 32.42 -19.23 29.77
C LYS A 110 33.88 -18.80 29.94
N ASN A 111 34.20 -17.54 29.63
CA ASN A 111 35.56 -16.99 29.80
C ASN A 111 35.99 -16.93 31.26
N GLU A 112 35.09 -16.56 32.18
CA GLU A 112 35.36 -16.61 33.62
C GLU A 112 35.63 -18.04 34.11
N THR A 113 34.84 -19.01 33.64
CA THR A 113 35.05 -20.43 33.97
C THR A 113 36.44 -20.92 33.53
N ILE A 114 36.88 -20.55 32.32
CA ILE A 114 38.22 -20.88 31.78
C ILE A 114 39.33 -20.21 32.61
N ARG A 115 39.12 -18.96 33.04
CA ARG A 115 40.08 -18.25 33.88
C ARG A 115 40.29 -18.94 35.22
N ILE A 116 39.19 -19.34 35.88
CA ILE A 116 39.23 -20.02 37.18
C ILE A 116 39.93 -21.38 37.05
N SER A 117 39.66 -22.14 35.99
CA SER A 117 40.33 -23.43 35.76
C SER A 117 41.84 -23.28 35.53
N ASN A 118 42.28 -22.24 34.83
CA ASN A 118 43.71 -21.98 34.62
C ASN A 118 44.42 -21.50 35.89
N THR A 119 43.74 -20.78 36.78
CA THR A 119 44.30 -20.38 38.09
C THR A 119 44.32 -21.51 39.12
N ALA A 120 43.50 -22.55 38.94
CA ALA A 120 43.46 -23.72 39.81
C ALA A 120 44.48 -24.81 39.41
N GLN A 121 45.15 -24.68 38.27
CA GLN A 121 46.25 -25.57 37.92
C GLN A 121 47.45 -25.30 38.85
N PRO A 122 47.90 -26.29 39.63
CA PRO A 122 49.08 -26.13 40.47
C PRO A 122 50.26 -25.81 39.56
N THR A 123 51.00 -24.75 39.88
CA THR A 123 52.21 -24.35 39.17
C THR A 123 53.04 -25.58 38.84
N PRO A 124 53.43 -25.80 37.56
CA PRO A 124 54.25 -26.94 37.20
C PRO A 124 55.49 -26.91 38.09
N ARG A 125 55.65 -27.96 38.90
CA ARG A 125 56.79 -28.12 39.81
C ARG A 125 58.01 -28.13 38.91
N ILE A 126 58.71 -27.00 38.84
CA ILE A 126 59.96 -26.88 38.08
C ILE A 126 60.86 -27.94 38.67
N ALA A 127 61.12 -29.00 37.89
CA ALA A 127 62.05 -30.03 38.29
C ALA A 127 63.43 -29.35 38.32
N VAL A 128 63.86 -28.98 39.53
CA VAL A 128 65.22 -28.50 39.76
C VAL A 128 66.13 -29.68 39.41
N PRO A 129 67.02 -29.56 38.42
CA PRO A 129 67.98 -30.62 38.16
C PRO A 129 68.89 -30.71 39.39
N GLU A 130 68.91 -31.88 40.04
CA GLU A 130 69.91 -32.23 41.05
C GLU A 130 71.29 -32.10 40.39
N ILE A 131 72.03 -31.06 40.78
CA ILE A 131 73.43 -30.92 40.41
C ILE A 131 74.23 -31.74 41.42
N LEU A 132 74.90 -32.76 40.87
CA LEU A 132 75.83 -33.72 41.48
C LEU A 132 76.92 -33.06 42.34
#